data_AF-A0A556PPU1-F1
#
_entry.id   AF-A0A556PPU1-F1
#
_cell.length_a   1.000
_cell.length_b   1.000
_cell.length_c   1.000
_cell.angle_alpha   90.00
_cell.angle_beta   90.00
_cell.angle_gamma   90.00
#
_symmetry.space_group_name_H-M   'P 1'
#
loop_
_entity.id
_entity.type
_entity.pdbx_description
1 polymer ?
#
loop_
_entity_poly.entity_id
_entity_poly.type
_entity_poly.pdbx_seq_one_letter_code
_entity_poly.pdbx_strand_id
1 'polypeptide(L)'
;MKVILSIAVGGNKVQQLLYHSAWNKQVDSTLDQQIQKAYIQTRDDEDQVIVPLRQAVNHKGDYLLTVLLHNRKQQTLNLSTVHLSVSSPNFKANQQQFSSAEWSIAPMTSAPWTFIFSQANYSGELTDDVSNLTIDITSFESN
;
A
#
# COMPACT_ATOMS: atom_id res chain seq x y z
N MET A 1 8.14 -9.49 -11.93
CA MET A 1 8.01 -9.41 -10.46
C MET A 1 9.04 -10.34 -9.83
N LYS A 2 9.61 -9.97 -8.69
CA LYS A 2 10.52 -10.85 -7.92
C LYS A 2 9.77 -11.37 -6.71
N VAL A 3 9.74 -12.70 -6.53
CA VAL A 3 9.22 -13.33 -5.31
C VAL A 3 10.27 -13.20 -4.22
N ILE A 4 9.91 -12.62 -3.09
CA ILE A 4 10.86 -12.40 -1.98
C ILE A 4 10.57 -13.37 -0.83
N LEU A 5 9.30 -13.67 -0.53
CA LEU A 5 8.93 -14.56 0.56
C LEU A 5 7.56 -15.21 0.30
N SER A 6 7.43 -16.52 0.55
CA SER A 6 6.15 -17.26 0.51
C SER A 6 6.00 -18.04 1.81
N ILE A 7 4.91 -17.81 2.56
CA ILE A 7 4.66 -18.51 3.83
C ILE A 7 3.16 -18.85 3.93
N ALA A 8 2.85 -20.05 4.39
CA ALA A 8 1.47 -20.52 4.57
C ALA A 8 0.76 -19.74 5.68
N VAL A 9 -0.44 -19.21 5.38
CA VAL A 9 -1.39 -18.64 6.35
C VAL A 9 -2.38 -19.75 6.74
N GLY A 10 -2.86 -19.73 7.98
CA GLY A 10 -3.74 -20.77 8.55
C GLY A 10 -4.92 -21.12 7.64
N GLY A 11 -5.06 -22.42 7.30
CA GLY A 11 -6.06 -22.90 6.34
C GLY A 11 -5.59 -22.87 4.89
N ASN A 12 -4.47 -23.54 4.56
CA ASN A 12 -3.97 -23.82 3.20
C ASN A 12 -3.79 -22.64 2.23
N LYS A 13 -3.97 -21.39 2.66
CA LYS A 13 -3.83 -20.20 1.81
C LYS A 13 -2.46 -19.58 2.02
N VAL A 14 -1.59 -19.68 1.02
CA VAL A 14 -0.25 -19.07 1.08
C VAL A 14 -0.36 -17.63 0.60
N GLN A 15 0.07 -16.68 1.44
CA GLN A 15 0.29 -15.31 0.97
C GLN A 15 1.74 -15.16 0.52
N GLN A 16 1.96 -14.39 -0.55
CA GLN A 16 3.28 -14.12 -1.10
C GLN A 16 3.63 -12.64 -1.00
N LEU A 17 4.87 -12.31 -0.66
CA LEU A 17 5.39 -10.95 -0.76
C LEU A 17 6.11 -10.78 -2.10
N LEU A 18 5.53 -9.96 -2.98
CA LEU A 18 6.05 -9.69 -4.33
C LEU A 18 6.35 -8.21 -4.52
N TYR A 19 7.51 -7.92 -5.12
CA TYR A 19 7.89 -6.56 -5.46
C TYR A 19 7.68 -6.35 -6.95
N HIS A 20 7.02 -5.23 -7.29
CA HIS A 20 6.94 -4.78 -8.68
C HIS A 20 8.35 -4.44 -9.19
N SER A 21 8.63 -4.65 -10.47
CA SER A 21 9.96 -4.39 -11.05
C SER A 21 10.41 -2.93 -10.87
N ALA A 22 9.45 -1.99 -10.84
CA ALA A 22 9.71 -0.58 -10.56
C ALA A 22 10.34 -0.33 -9.18
N TRP A 23 10.08 -1.19 -8.19
CA TRP A 23 10.60 -1.07 -6.83
C TRP A 23 12.08 -1.44 -6.71
N ASN A 24 12.66 -2.14 -7.69
CA ASN A 24 14.07 -2.59 -7.63
C ASN A 24 15.07 -1.43 -7.46
N LYS A 25 14.70 -0.19 -7.78
CA LYS A 25 15.53 1.01 -7.61
C LYS A 25 15.06 1.94 -6.48
N GLN A 26 13.88 1.70 -5.91
CA GLN A 26 13.25 2.55 -4.90
C GLN A 26 13.32 1.99 -3.48
N VAL A 27 13.62 0.69 -3.34
CA VAL A 27 13.79 0.05 -2.03
C VAL A 27 15.27 0.09 -1.65
N ASP A 28 15.60 0.89 -0.65
CA ASP A 28 16.86 0.76 0.09
C ASP A 28 16.75 -0.38 1.14
N SER A 29 17.88 -0.77 1.74
CA SER A 29 17.92 -1.85 2.73
C SER A 29 17.00 -1.60 3.95
N THR A 30 16.80 -0.33 4.31
CA THR A 30 16.00 0.04 5.48
C THR A 30 14.51 -0.15 5.18
N LEU A 31 14.04 0.34 4.03
CA LEU A 31 12.66 0.14 3.59
C LEU A 31 12.36 -1.34 3.34
N ASP A 32 13.32 -2.10 2.79
CA ASP A 32 13.15 -3.54 2.61
C ASP A 32 12.90 -4.27 3.94
N GLN A 33 13.70 -3.95 4.96
CA GLN A 33 13.52 -4.50 6.30
C GLN A 33 12.17 -4.10 6.91
N GLN A 34 11.73 -2.86 6.71
CA GLN A 34 10.41 -2.41 7.16
C GLN A 34 9.29 -3.18 6.47
N ILE A 35 9.36 -3.37 5.15
CA ILE A 35 8.37 -4.14 4.38
C ILE A 35 8.33 -5.59 4.86
N GLN A 36 9.48 -6.26 4.98
CA GLN A 36 9.54 -7.65 5.42
C GLN A 36 9.01 -7.81 6.85
N LYS A 37 9.36 -6.89 7.76
CA LYS A 37 8.86 -6.89 9.13
C LYS A 37 7.34 -6.69 9.17
N ALA A 38 6.83 -5.67 8.49
CA ALA A 38 5.40 -5.41 8.39
C ALA A 38 4.67 -6.64 7.84
N TYR A 39 5.17 -7.22 6.74
CA TYR A 39 4.62 -8.43 6.15
C TYR A 39 4.54 -9.59 7.16
N ILE A 40 5.61 -9.90 7.89
CA ILE A 40 5.60 -10.98 8.88
C ILE A 40 4.59 -10.71 10.00
N GLN A 41 4.45 -9.45 10.42
CA GLN A 41 3.56 -9.06 11.53
C GLN A 41 2.09 -9.06 11.15
N THR A 42 1.75 -8.72 9.91
CA THR A 42 0.35 -8.51 9.47
C THR A 42 -0.14 -9.57 8.50
N ARG A 43 0.71 -10.48 8.02
CA ARG A 43 0.30 -11.50 7.04
C ARG A 43 -0.79 -12.44 7.54
N ASP A 44 -0.96 -12.62 8.84
CA ASP A 44 -1.95 -13.54 9.42
C ASP A 44 -3.19 -12.78 9.95
N ASP A 45 -3.19 -11.45 9.83
CA ASP A 45 -4.33 -10.58 10.10
C ASP A 45 -5.17 -10.42 8.82
N GLU A 46 -6.37 -11.01 8.83
CA GLU A 46 -7.29 -11.02 7.69
C GLU A 46 -8.02 -9.68 7.52
N ASP A 47 -8.16 -8.89 8.59
CA ASP A 47 -8.81 -7.58 8.56
C ASP A 47 -7.83 -6.49 8.10
N GLN A 48 -6.52 -6.70 8.30
CA GLN A 48 -5.48 -5.77 7.86
C GLN A 48 -5.18 -5.88 6.35
N VAL A 49 -5.85 -5.03 5.56
CA VAL A 49 -5.67 -4.95 4.09
C VAL A 49 -4.54 -4.00 3.68
N ILE A 50 -4.21 -3.01 4.52
CA ILE A 50 -3.24 -1.95 4.21
C ILE A 50 -2.43 -1.58 5.44
N VAL A 51 -1.10 -1.50 5.32
CA VAL A 51 -0.20 -1.13 6.43
C VAL A 51 0.64 0.07 6.02
N PRO A 52 0.53 1.23 6.69
CA PRO A 52 1.40 2.36 6.40
C PRO A 52 2.85 2.07 6.83
N LEU A 53 3.80 2.37 5.94
CA LEU A 53 5.23 2.15 6.18
C LEU A 53 5.98 3.46 6.31
N ARG A 54 5.70 4.41 5.42
CA ARG A 54 6.41 5.69 5.35
C ARG A 54 5.56 6.73 4.65
N GLN A 55 5.78 7.99 5.00
CA GLN A 55 5.32 9.11 4.19
C GLN A 55 6.43 10.13 3.90
N ALA A 56 6.23 10.94 2.87
CA ALA A 56 7.10 12.03 2.48
C ALA A 56 6.34 13.07 1.65
N VAL A 57 6.93 14.25 1.50
CA VAL A 57 6.54 15.25 0.49
C VAL A 57 7.71 15.40 -0.49
N ASN A 58 7.45 15.26 -1.79
CA ASN A 58 8.51 15.40 -2.79
C ASN A 58 8.79 16.88 -3.12
N HIS A 59 9.78 17.14 -3.99
CA HIS A 59 10.15 18.50 -4.42
C HIS A 59 9.04 19.25 -5.19
N LYS A 60 8.02 18.55 -5.69
CA LYS A 60 6.83 19.13 -6.34
C LYS A 60 5.72 19.44 -5.34
N GLY A 61 5.93 19.14 -4.06
CA GLY A 61 4.90 19.22 -3.04
C GLY A 61 3.85 18.12 -3.18
N ASP A 62 4.09 17.02 -3.89
CA ASP A 62 3.15 15.89 -3.84
C ASP A 62 3.36 15.13 -2.52
N TYR A 63 2.26 14.70 -1.91
CA TYR A 63 2.27 13.81 -0.76
C TYR A 63 2.43 12.35 -1.22
N LEU A 64 3.42 11.67 -0.69
CA LEU A 64 3.75 10.28 -0.98
C LEU A 64 3.48 9.44 0.25
N LEU A 65 2.56 8.48 0.14
CA LEU A 65 2.29 7.48 1.17
C LEU A 65 2.72 6.11 0.67
N THR A 66 3.73 5.53 1.31
CA THR A 66 4.19 4.17 1.07
C THR A 66 3.53 3.20 2.05
N VAL A 67 2.89 2.17 1.52
CA VAL A 67 2.16 1.15 2.29
C VAL A 67 2.57 -0.26 1.85
N LEU A 68 2.28 -1.25 2.68
CA LEU A 68 2.14 -2.63 2.28
C LEU A 68 0.66 -2.92 2.05
N LEU A 69 0.30 -3.35 0.85
CA LEU A 69 -1.06 -3.80 0.52
C LEU A 69 -1.12 -5.32 0.60
N HIS A 70 -2.19 -5.87 1.17
CA HIS A 70 -2.48 -7.29 1.18
C HIS A 70 -3.66 -7.59 0.25
N ASN A 71 -3.41 -8.20 -0.92
CA ASN A 71 -4.49 -8.78 -1.71
C ASN A 71 -4.82 -10.18 -1.19
N ARG A 72 -5.82 -10.26 -0.30
CA ARG A 72 -6.35 -11.51 0.27
C ARG A 72 -7.35 -12.23 -0.64
N LYS A 73 -7.71 -11.62 -1.77
CA LYS A 73 -8.72 -12.18 -2.67
C LYS A 73 -8.09 -13.21 -3.60
N GLN A 74 -8.93 -14.10 -4.11
CA GLN A 74 -8.56 -15.04 -5.18
C GLN A 74 -8.55 -14.37 -6.57
N GLN A 75 -8.86 -13.07 -6.62
CA GLN A 75 -8.85 -12.27 -7.83
C GLN A 75 -7.79 -11.18 -7.75
N THR A 76 -7.34 -10.74 -8.92
CA THR A 76 -6.40 -9.65 -9.07
C THR A 76 -7.02 -8.35 -8.55
N LEU A 77 -6.29 -7.63 -7.69
CA LEU A 77 -6.67 -6.29 -7.24
C LEU A 77 -6.14 -5.26 -8.24
N ASN A 78 -7.04 -4.54 -8.92
CA ASN A 78 -6.67 -3.43 -9.78
C ASN A 78 -6.59 -2.13 -8.98
N LEU A 79 -5.41 -1.48 -8.99
CA LEU A 79 -5.21 -0.24 -8.24
C LEU A 79 -5.79 0.98 -8.94
N SER A 80 -6.10 0.90 -10.24
CA SER A 80 -6.74 2.01 -10.97
C SER A 80 -8.20 2.23 -10.53
N THR A 81 -8.82 1.24 -9.89
CA THR A 81 -10.20 1.32 -9.37
C THR A 81 -10.24 1.55 -7.86
N VAL A 82 -9.08 1.77 -7.23
CA VAL A 82 -8.99 2.05 -5.80
C VAL A 82 -9.25 3.53 -5.53
N HIS A 83 -10.09 3.77 -4.54
CA HIS A 83 -10.24 5.05 -3.87
C HIS A 83 -9.56 4.94 -2.50
N LEU A 84 -8.63 5.85 -2.24
CA LEU A 84 -7.90 5.92 -0.98
C LEU A 84 -8.20 7.25 -0.28
N SER A 85 -8.61 7.16 0.99
CA SER A 85 -8.68 8.30 1.91
C SER A 85 -7.70 8.07 3.06
N VAL A 86 -6.95 9.11 3.40
CA VAL A 86 -5.96 9.11 4.47
C VAL A 86 -6.27 10.28 5.38
N SER A 87 -6.29 10.06 6.69
CA SER A 87 -6.52 11.14 7.64
C SER A 87 -5.76 10.98 8.94
N SER A 88 -5.49 12.12 9.57
CA SER A 88 -5.08 12.27 10.96
C SER A 88 -5.85 13.47 11.55
N PRO A 89 -5.71 13.83 12.83
CA PRO A 89 -6.40 14.98 13.40
C PRO A 89 -6.23 16.28 12.62
N ASN A 90 -5.04 16.49 12.02
CA ASN A 90 -4.69 17.73 11.31
C ASN A 90 -4.42 17.53 9.81
N PHE A 91 -4.57 16.32 9.28
CA PHE A 91 -4.26 15.99 7.88
C PHE A 91 -5.41 15.26 7.22
N LYS A 92 -5.69 15.59 5.96
CA LYS A 92 -6.59 14.81 5.11
C LYS A 92 -6.04 14.74 3.69
N ALA A 93 -6.02 13.54 3.13
CA ALA A 93 -5.79 13.29 1.72
C ALA A 93 -6.87 12.37 1.16
N ASN A 94 -7.30 12.62 -0.06
CA ASN A 94 -8.31 11.82 -0.72
C ASN A 94 -8.02 11.80 -2.21
N GLN A 95 -7.92 10.61 -2.79
CA GLN A 95 -7.76 10.47 -4.23
C GLN A 95 -8.52 9.26 -4.75
N GLN A 96 -9.32 9.54 -5.78
CA GLN A 96 -9.97 8.54 -6.60
C GLN A 96 -9.09 8.23 -7.80
N GLN A 97 -9.13 6.98 -8.24
CA GLN A 97 -8.56 6.53 -9.52
C GLN A 97 -7.11 6.98 -9.71
N PHE A 98 -6.18 6.23 -9.12
CA PHE A 98 -4.76 6.44 -9.40
C PHE A 98 -4.49 6.09 -10.88
N SER A 99 -3.80 6.96 -11.62
CA SER A 99 -3.52 6.79 -13.06
C SER A 99 -2.53 5.65 -13.37
N SER A 100 -2.33 4.72 -12.44
CA SER A 100 -1.48 3.54 -12.61
C SER A 100 -2.23 2.47 -13.42
N ALA A 101 -2.62 2.81 -14.65
CA ALA A 101 -3.42 1.98 -15.55
C ALA A 101 -2.83 0.58 -15.85
N GLU A 102 -1.57 0.34 -15.49
CA GLU A 102 -0.89 -0.93 -15.73
C GLU A 102 -0.75 -1.81 -14.49
N TRP A 103 -1.12 -1.35 -13.30
CA TRP A 103 -0.58 -1.93 -12.07
C TRP A 103 -1.63 -2.62 -11.21
N SER A 104 -1.51 -3.95 -11.13
CA SER A 104 -2.40 -4.83 -10.39
C SER A 104 -1.63 -5.73 -9.42
N ILE A 105 -2.24 -6.05 -8.27
CA ILE A 105 -1.69 -6.99 -7.30
C ILE A 105 -2.33 -8.35 -7.55
N ALA A 106 -1.51 -9.37 -7.81
CA ALA A 106 -1.97 -10.73 -8.05
C ALA A 106 -2.80 -11.28 -6.86
N PRO A 107 -3.64 -12.30 -7.07
CA PRO A 107 -4.31 -13.01 -5.98
C PRO A 107 -3.34 -13.43 -4.87
N MET A 108 -3.80 -13.44 -3.62
CA MET A 108 -3.05 -13.92 -2.45
C MET A 108 -1.63 -13.32 -2.34
N THR A 109 -1.49 -12.04 -2.68
CA THR A 109 -0.20 -11.35 -2.77
C THR A 109 -0.18 -10.07 -1.96
N SER A 110 0.87 -9.91 -1.17
CA SER A 110 1.28 -8.65 -0.60
C SER A 110 2.27 -7.93 -1.49
N ALA A 111 2.09 -6.62 -1.64
CA ALA A 111 3.01 -5.79 -2.42
C ALA A 111 3.17 -4.40 -1.79
N PRO A 112 4.39 -3.85 -1.74
CA PRO A 112 4.58 -2.45 -1.36
C PRO A 112 4.04 -1.53 -2.45
N TRP A 113 3.44 -0.40 -2.05
CA TRP A 113 2.89 0.59 -2.95
C TRP A 113 3.09 2.01 -2.46
N THR A 114 3.45 2.93 -3.36
CA THR A 114 3.47 4.37 -3.06
C THR A 114 2.32 5.06 -3.77
N PHE A 115 1.36 5.53 -2.99
CA PHE A 115 0.30 6.40 -3.47
C PHE A 115 0.81 7.83 -3.51
N ILE A 116 0.54 8.52 -4.61
CA ILE A 116 0.97 9.91 -4.84
C ILE A 116 -0.29 10.77 -4.92
N PHE A 117 -0.37 11.74 -4.01
CA PHE A 117 -1.44 12.72 -3.93
C PHE A 117 -0.90 14.07 -4.36
N SER A 118 -1.48 14.64 -5.43
CA SER A 118 -1.16 16.01 -5.84
C SER A 118 -1.57 17.01 -4.74
N GLN A 119 -1.00 18.21 -4.72
CA GLN A 119 -1.34 19.26 -3.74
C GLN A 119 -2.84 19.59 -3.69
N ALA A 120 -3.58 19.38 -4.77
CA ALA A 120 -5.02 19.59 -4.80
C ALA A 120 -5.81 18.50 -4.03
N ASN A 121 -5.19 17.35 -3.76
CA ASN A 121 -5.83 16.16 -3.20
C ASN A 121 -5.51 15.95 -1.72
N TYR A 122 -4.80 16.88 -1.08
CA TYR A 122 -4.54 16.84 0.35
C TYR A 122 -4.48 18.24 0.97
N SER A 123 -4.72 18.31 2.28
CA SER A 123 -4.65 19.55 3.04
C SER A 123 -4.29 19.28 4.50
N GLY A 124 -3.75 20.31 5.16
CA GLY A 124 -3.37 20.26 6.57
C GLY A 124 -1.92 19.82 6.80
N GLU A 125 -1.62 19.51 8.06
CA GLU A 125 -0.27 19.23 8.54
C GLU A 125 -0.06 17.72 8.70
N LEU A 126 0.95 17.19 8.01
CA LEU A 126 1.33 15.79 8.12
C LEU A 126 1.72 15.47 9.58
N THR A 127 1.35 14.28 10.04
CA THR A 127 1.91 13.72 11.28
C THR A 127 3.31 13.17 11.04
N ASP A 128 4.19 13.16 12.03
CA ASP A 128 5.50 12.51 11.88
C ASP A 128 5.39 10.97 11.93
N ASP A 129 4.36 10.46 12.60
CA ASP A 129 4.17 9.03 12.84
C ASP A 129 3.03 8.47 11.99
N VAL A 130 3.38 7.63 11.03
CA VAL A 130 2.44 7.00 10.11
C VAL A 130 1.44 6.04 10.78
N SER A 131 1.72 5.61 12.01
CA SER A 131 0.79 4.80 12.80
C SER A 131 -0.45 5.58 13.27
N ASN A 132 -0.39 6.92 13.27
CA ASN A 132 -1.52 7.80 13.57
C ASN A 132 -2.43 8.03 12.36
N LEU A 133 -2.12 7.45 11.19
CA LEU A 133 -2.95 7.57 10.00
C LEU A 133 -4.11 6.58 10.07
N THR A 134 -5.32 7.09 9.86
CA THR A 134 -6.47 6.29 9.47
C THR A 134 -6.51 6.22 7.96
N ILE A 135 -6.56 5.00 7.40
CA ILE A 135 -6.54 4.77 5.96
C ILE A 135 -7.75 3.94 5.55
N ASP A 136 -8.62 4.56 4.76
CA ASP A 136 -9.78 3.89 4.17
C ASP A 136 -9.48 3.60 2.70
N ILE A 137 -9.50 2.30 2.36
CA ILE A 137 -9.33 1.82 0.99
C ILE A 137 -10.62 1.16 0.52
N THR A 138 -11.15 1.63 -0.60
CA THR A 138 -12.30 1.00 -1.26
C THR A 138 -11.95 0.71 -2.71
N SER A 139 -12.33 -0.48 -3.19
CA SER A 139 -12.20 -0.85 -4.60
C SER A 139 -13.59 -0.93 -5.21
N PHE A 140 -13.80 -0.30 -6.36
CA PHE A 140 -14.99 -0.58 -7.16
C PHE A 140 -14.79 -1.95 -7.81
N GLU A 141 -15.46 -2.99 -7.28
CA GLU A 141 -15.60 -4.23 -8.04
C GLU A 141 -16.46 -3.90 -9.25
N SER A 142 -15.92 -4.11 -10.45
CA SER A 142 -16.72 -4.04 -11.67
C SER A 142 -17.63 -5.27 -11.64
N ASN A 143 -18.93 -5.04 -11.43
CA ASN A 143 -19.99 -6.04 -11.60
C ASN A 143 -19.88 -6.76 -12.95
#